data_AF-A0A9P6GA37-F1
#
_entry.id   AF-A0A9P6GA37-F1
#
_cell.length_a   1.000
_cell.length_b   1.000
_cell.length_c   1.000
_cell.angle_alpha   90.00
_cell.angle_beta   90.00
_cell.angle_gamma   90.00
#
_symmetry.space_group_name_H-M   'P 1'
#
loop_
_entity.id
_entity.type
_entity.pdbx_description
1 polymer ?
#
loop_
_entity_poly.entity_id
_entity_poly.type
_entity_poly.pdbx_seq_one_letter_code
_entity_poly.pdbx_strand_id
1 'polypeptide(L)'
;MAFGPVPVPADLGCHPNSPRYRFETVMPITDRPGENNGGIFVVGDVATGEYCVEKRLTPADIADGHAQREIDIISQLSGHPNIIQLVDYEIEDDAQLQECDRSARTWTEFCEYGSLRNTVDFLHAGDARLSEALLWHILGSLAEAVRYMQQGPKDYPFLPWNTVCHRDIHLGNVFLASEPAGSNFPRVVLGDFGLSTTVAHTLLGYNKEWVVSWFEGFLRPQSSRRTIKSQMSIRLGLSSIVLCMGSIRRILASLRVWCMESADGWSTKYGCASCNLKLHIRTLSWRL
;
A
#
# COMPACT_ATOMS: atom_id res chain seq x y z
N MET A 1 26.49 21.70 -2.25
CA MET A 1 25.89 22.39 -1.10
C MET A 1 25.62 21.33 -0.05
N ALA A 2 26.27 21.41 1.10
CA ALA A 2 26.02 20.49 2.22
C ALA A 2 24.84 21.05 3.01
N PHE A 3 23.75 20.29 3.11
CA PHE A 3 22.64 20.62 3.99
C PHE A 3 23.03 20.13 5.40
N GLY A 4 23.21 21.07 6.33
CA GLY A 4 23.37 20.75 7.73
C GLY A 4 22.04 20.34 8.36
N PRO A 5 22.05 19.54 9.44
CA PRO A 5 20.84 19.09 10.11
C PRO A 5 20.03 20.28 10.64
N VAL A 6 18.72 20.23 10.44
CA VAL A 6 17.79 21.24 10.98
C VAL A 6 17.66 21.00 12.49
N PRO A 7 17.88 22.02 13.35
CA PRO A 7 17.80 21.85 14.79
C PRO A 7 16.36 21.52 15.22
N VAL A 8 16.20 20.39 15.91
CA VAL A 8 14.93 19.97 16.50
C VAL A 8 14.72 20.74 17.81
N PRO A 9 13.55 21.38 18.04
CA PRO A 9 13.27 22.04 19.31
C PRO A 9 13.31 21.04 20.48
N ALA A 10 13.84 21.48 21.62
CA ALA A 10 13.95 20.67 22.83
C ALA A 10 12.54 20.39 23.42
N ASP A 11 11.98 19.24 23.07
CA ASP A 11 10.69 18.76 23.57
C ASP A 11 10.83 18.32 25.05
N LEU A 12 10.24 19.11 25.95
CA LEU A 12 10.21 18.84 27.39
C LEU A 12 9.07 17.86 27.70
N GLY A 13 9.32 16.54 27.60
CA GLY A 13 8.41 15.55 28.19
C GLY A 13 8.27 14.21 27.47
N CYS A 14 8.85 14.02 26.29
CA CYS A 14 8.72 12.76 25.58
C CYS A 14 9.49 11.64 26.32
N HIS A 15 8.87 10.46 26.42
CA HIS A 15 9.49 9.29 27.03
C HIS A 15 10.81 8.99 26.28
N PRO A 16 11.93 8.70 26.97
CA PRO A 16 13.23 8.45 26.33
C PRO A 16 13.26 7.22 25.40
N ASN A 17 12.15 6.46 25.35
CA ASN A 17 11.95 5.33 24.45
C ASN A 17 10.91 5.62 23.36
N SER A 18 10.54 6.88 23.13
CA SER A 18 9.65 7.24 22.01
C SER A 18 10.32 6.85 20.69
N PRO A 19 9.61 6.16 19.78
CA PRO A 19 10.10 5.86 18.44
C PRO A 19 10.61 7.09 17.70
N ARG A 20 10.07 8.28 18.00
CA ARG A 20 10.45 9.55 17.37
C ARG A 20 11.95 9.86 17.44
N TYR A 21 12.66 9.41 18.48
CA TYR A 21 14.11 9.62 18.61
C TYR A 21 14.96 8.63 17.81
N ARG A 22 14.36 7.53 17.35
CA ARG A 22 15.00 6.52 16.51
C ARG A 22 15.06 6.93 15.04
N PHE A 23 14.11 7.75 14.59
CA PHE A 23 13.96 8.10 13.17
C PHE A 23 14.34 9.55 12.90
N GLU A 24 15.31 9.78 12.02
CA GLU A 24 15.74 11.10 11.59
C GLU A 24 15.12 11.45 10.22
N THR A 25 14.42 12.59 10.13
CA THR A 25 13.85 13.03 8.85
C THR A 25 14.95 13.39 7.85
N VAL A 26 14.93 12.74 6.69
CA VAL A 26 15.90 12.96 5.61
C VAL A 26 15.32 13.95 4.61
N MET A 27 14.12 13.69 4.10
CA MET A 27 13.45 14.56 3.12
C MET A 27 11.94 14.34 3.07
N PRO A 28 11.14 15.37 2.75
CA PRO A 28 9.74 15.18 2.38
C PRO A 28 9.63 14.44 1.03
N ILE A 29 8.64 13.55 0.90
CA ILE A 29 8.32 12.88 -0.38
C ILE A 29 7.50 13.82 -1.28
N THR A 30 6.66 14.65 -0.68
CA THR A 30 5.80 15.61 -1.40
C THR A 30 6.06 17.03 -0.93
N ASP A 31 6.17 17.97 -1.87
CA ASP A 31 6.31 19.40 -1.56
C ASP A 31 5.02 20.01 -1.00
N ARG A 32 3.89 19.30 -1.15
CA ARG A 32 2.58 19.70 -0.64
C ARG A 32 2.09 18.70 0.40
N PRO A 33 1.48 19.16 1.51
CA PRO A 33 0.74 18.28 2.41
C PRO A 33 -0.39 17.61 1.62
N GLY A 34 -0.55 16.29 1.79
CA GLY A 34 -1.63 15.53 1.16
C GLY A 34 -2.99 15.88 1.78
N GLU A 35 -4.08 15.52 1.11
CA GLU A 35 -5.45 15.78 1.62
C GLU A 35 -5.75 15.00 2.92
N ASN A 36 -5.14 13.82 3.10
CA ASN A 36 -5.40 12.88 4.21
C ASN A 36 -4.16 12.58 5.06
N ASN A 37 -3.19 13.50 5.14
CA ASN A 37 -2.04 13.35 6.02
C ASN A 37 -1.39 14.70 6.34
N GLY A 38 -0.72 14.79 7.49
CA GLY A 38 0.16 15.89 7.88
C GLY A 38 1.52 15.89 7.15
N GLY A 39 1.68 15.04 6.13
CA GLY A 39 2.89 14.90 5.33
C GLY A 39 3.45 13.48 5.30
N ILE A 40 4.22 13.18 4.26
CA ILE A 40 4.94 11.92 4.06
C ILE A 40 6.43 12.23 3.89
N PHE A 41 7.28 11.55 4.67
CA PHE A 41 8.71 11.81 4.74
C PHE A 41 9.50 10.52 4.56
N VAL A 42 10.66 10.62 3.90
CA VAL A 42 11.71 9.61 4.02
C VAL A 42 12.48 9.90 5.29
N VAL A 43 12.67 8.88 6.11
CA VAL A 43 13.43 8.97 7.37
C VAL A 43 14.50 7.88 7.41
N GLY A 44 15.60 8.15 8.09
CA GLY A 44 16.63 7.15 8.41
C GLY A 44 16.40 6.58 9.80
N ASP A 45 16.37 5.26 9.93
CA ASP A 45 16.39 4.58 11.21
C ASP A 45 17.83 4.57 11.75
N VAL A 46 18.09 5.35 12.80
CA VAL A 46 19.43 5.51 13.39
C VAL A 46 19.95 4.19 13.97
N ALA A 47 19.06 3.28 14.38
CA ALA A 47 19.46 2.00 14.97
C ALA A 47 19.95 0.98 13.93
N THR A 48 19.32 0.96 12.75
CA THR A 48 19.62 -0.04 11.70
C THR A 48 20.42 0.54 10.53
N GLY A 49 20.37 1.85 10.32
CA GLY A 49 20.90 2.53 9.15
C GLY A 49 20.03 2.39 7.90
N GLU A 50 18.82 1.82 8.01
CA GLU A 50 17.90 1.65 6.88
C GLU A 50 16.98 2.86 6.71
N TYR A 51 16.41 3.01 5.51
CA TYR A 51 15.41 4.04 5.24
C TYR A 51 13.99 3.51 5.48
N CYS A 52 13.13 4.38 5.98
CA CYS A 52 11.70 4.13 6.17
C CYS A 52 10.88 5.30 5.63
N VAL A 53 9.56 5.11 5.53
CA VAL A 53 8.60 6.17 5.21
C VAL A 53 7.82 6.52 6.48
N GLU A 54 7.94 7.77 6.94
CA GLU A 54 7.10 8.34 8.00
C GLU A 54 5.85 8.97 7.38
N LYS A 55 4.67 8.49 7.76
CA LYS A 55 3.39 9.14 7.48
C LYS A 55 2.91 9.81 8.75
N ARG A 56 2.71 11.13 8.71
CA ARG A 56 2.12 11.89 9.83
C ARG A 56 0.62 11.98 9.60
N LEU A 57 -0.16 11.56 10.58
CA LEU A 57 -1.62 11.54 10.53
C LEU A 57 -2.18 12.85 11.10
N THR A 58 -3.35 13.27 10.63
CA THR A 58 -3.99 14.51 11.12
C THR A 58 -4.71 14.28 12.45
N PRO A 59 -4.97 15.32 13.26
CA PRO A 59 -5.80 15.19 14.46
C PRO A 59 -7.19 14.59 14.18
N ALA A 60 -7.76 14.88 13.00
CA ALA A 60 -9.02 14.28 12.55
C ALA A 60 -8.91 12.76 12.36
N ASP A 61 -7.82 12.28 11.75
CA ASP A 61 -7.58 10.84 11.59
C ASP A 61 -7.48 10.11 12.94
N ILE A 62 -6.97 10.79 13.96
CA ILE A 62 -6.88 10.27 15.33
C ILE A 62 -8.28 10.24 15.95
N ALA A 63 -8.98 11.39 15.94
CA ALA A 63 -10.32 11.53 16.54
C ALA A 63 -11.35 10.57 15.95
N ASP A 64 -11.28 10.31 14.64
CA ASP A 64 -12.19 9.40 13.93
C ASP A 64 -11.75 7.92 14.00
N GLY A 65 -10.61 7.64 14.64
CA GLY A 65 -10.02 6.30 14.76
C GLY A 65 -9.48 5.73 13.45
N HIS A 66 -9.24 6.57 12.44
CA HIS A 66 -8.60 6.17 11.18
C HIS A 66 -7.14 5.79 11.39
N ALA A 67 -6.40 6.52 12.23
CA ALA A 67 -5.02 6.23 12.58
C ALA A 67 -4.85 4.81 13.16
N GLN A 68 -5.58 4.51 14.24
CA GLN A 68 -5.54 3.19 14.88
C GLN A 68 -5.97 2.08 13.91
N ARG A 69 -7.01 2.34 13.11
CA ARG A 69 -7.51 1.38 12.11
C ARG A 69 -6.45 1.02 11.08
N GLU A 70 -5.73 2.01 10.55
CA GLU A 70 -4.66 1.78 9.58
C GLU A 70 -3.55 0.93 10.19
N ILE A 71 -3.12 1.26 11.42
CA ILE A 71 -2.11 0.50 12.18
C ILE A 71 -2.54 -0.95 12.42
N ASP A 72 -3.77 -1.16 12.89
CA ASP A 72 -4.31 -2.49 13.17
C ASP A 72 -4.36 -3.36 11.90
N ILE A 73 -4.78 -2.76 10.78
CA ILE A 73 -4.87 -3.46 9.50
C ILE A 73 -3.49 -3.83 8.98
N ILE A 74 -2.53 -2.91 8.94
CA ILE A 74 -1.19 -3.20 8.44
C ILE A 74 -0.52 -4.24 9.36
N SER A 75 -0.70 -4.12 10.68
CA SER A 75 -0.21 -5.11 11.65
C SER A 75 -0.79 -6.50 11.42
N GLN A 76 -2.09 -6.60 11.16
CA GLN A 76 -2.74 -7.87 10.80
C GLN A 76 -2.18 -8.47 9.51
N LEU A 77 -1.81 -7.63 8.54
CA LEU A 77 -1.32 -8.04 7.23
C LEU A 77 0.19 -8.26 7.15
N SER A 78 0.90 -8.04 8.26
CA SER A 78 2.35 -8.18 8.35
C SER A 78 2.83 -9.56 7.89
N GLY A 79 4.02 -9.58 7.30
CA GLY A 79 4.70 -10.79 6.81
C GLY A 79 4.37 -11.18 5.36
N HIS A 80 3.41 -10.53 4.69
CA HIS A 80 3.14 -10.80 3.28
C HIS A 80 4.06 -9.97 2.36
N PRO A 81 4.80 -10.58 1.41
CA PRO A 81 5.82 -9.87 0.62
C PRO A 81 5.26 -8.77 -0.29
N ASN A 82 3.98 -8.89 -0.69
CA ASN A 82 3.31 -7.94 -1.57
C ASN A 82 2.42 -6.92 -0.83
N ILE A 83 2.58 -6.78 0.48
CA ILE A 83 1.88 -5.78 1.31
C ILE A 83 2.94 -4.97 2.06
N ILE A 84 2.73 -3.67 2.19
CA ILE A 84 3.64 -2.78 2.91
C ILE A 84 3.84 -3.25 4.36
N GLN A 85 5.08 -3.29 4.81
CA GLN A 85 5.41 -3.65 6.19
C GLN A 85 5.45 -2.43 7.10
N LEU A 86 4.76 -2.53 8.24
CA LEU A 86 4.88 -1.57 9.34
C LEU A 86 6.18 -1.83 10.10
N VAL A 87 7.00 -0.79 10.24
CA VAL A 87 8.26 -0.80 10.99
C VAL A 87 8.01 -0.40 12.44
N ASP A 88 7.29 0.70 12.64
CA ASP A 88 6.96 1.23 13.98
C ASP A 88 5.74 2.16 13.88
N TYR A 89 5.18 2.56 15.02
CA TYR A 89 4.13 3.57 15.09
C TYR A 89 4.10 4.28 16.44
N GLU A 90 3.52 5.48 16.46
CA GLU A 90 3.32 6.28 17.66
C GLU A 90 1.93 6.92 17.58
N ILE A 91 1.17 6.86 18.68
CA ILE A 91 -0.11 7.55 18.82
C ILE A 91 -0.12 8.23 20.19
N GLU A 92 -0.23 9.55 20.17
CA GLU A 92 -0.43 10.41 21.33
C GLU A 92 -1.89 10.88 21.32
N ASP A 93 -2.77 10.08 21.92
CA ASP A 93 -4.21 10.37 22.05
C ASP A 93 -4.65 10.36 23.52
N ASP A 94 -4.01 11.21 24.33
CA ASP A 94 -4.44 11.44 25.71
C ASP A 94 -5.64 12.39 25.72
N ALA A 95 -6.71 12.01 26.41
CA ALA A 95 -7.91 12.82 26.57
C ALA A 95 -7.66 14.17 27.27
N GLN A 96 -6.54 14.32 27.97
CA GLN A 96 -6.12 15.56 28.61
C GLN A 96 -5.35 16.52 27.68
N LEU A 97 -4.86 16.01 26.54
CA LEU A 97 -4.16 16.85 25.56
C LEU A 97 -5.15 17.71 24.78
N GLN A 98 -4.72 18.92 24.40
CA GLN A 98 -5.48 19.73 23.46
C GLN A 98 -5.47 19.04 22.09
N GLU A 99 -6.49 19.32 21.28
CA GLU A 99 -6.60 18.71 19.94
C GLU A 99 -5.37 18.99 19.05
N CYS A 100 -4.74 20.16 19.21
CA CYS A 100 -3.51 20.51 18.49
C CYS A 100 -2.27 19.72 18.93
N ASP A 101 -2.32 19.11 20.11
CA ASP A 101 -1.21 18.35 20.69
C ASP A 101 -1.33 16.85 20.40
N ARG A 102 -2.47 16.40 19.84
CA ARG A 102 -2.63 15.01 19.41
C ARG A 102 -1.79 14.75 18.18
N SER A 103 -1.03 13.67 18.22
CA SER A 103 -0.17 13.30 17.11
C SER A 103 -0.20 11.79 16.87
N ALA A 104 -0.16 11.38 15.60
CA ALA A 104 -0.02 9.99 15.25
C ALA A 104 0.90 9.85 14.04
N ARG A 105 1.74 8.84 14.07
CA ARG A 105 2.79 8.58 13.08
C ARG A 105 2.89 7.10 12.83
N THR A 106 3.11 6.75 11.57
CA THR A 106 3.47 5.39 11.19
C THR A 106 4.76 5.41 10.39
N TRP A 107 5.60 4.41 10.64
CA TRP A 107 6.82 4.17 9.89
C TRP A 107 6.65 2.87 9.12
N THR A 108 6.77 2.91 7.80
CA THR A 108 6.71 1.71 6.95
C THR A 108 8.00 1.50 6.19
N GLU A 109 8.17 0.31 5.63
CA GLU A 109 9.31 0.02 4.75
C GLU A 109 9.43 1.03 3.60
N PHE A 110 10.66 1.35 3.20
CA PHE A 110 10.93 2.22 2.07
C PHE A 110 11.01 1.40 0.77
N CYS A 111 10.20 1.76 -0.22
CA CYS A 111 10.22 1.16 -1.56
C CYS A 111 11.01 2.05 -2.52
N GLU A 112 12.20 1.63 -2.90
CA GLU A 112 13.24 2.48 -3.50
C GLU A 112 12.91 2.95 -4.92
N TYR A 113 12.02 2.26 -5.61
CA TYR A 113 11.57 2.62 -6.96
C TYR A 113 10.27 3.44 -6.94
N GLY A 114 9.80 3.83 -5.76
CA GLY A 114 8.60 4.65 -5.61
C GLY A 114 7.32 3.94 -6.03
N SER A 115 6.32 4.70 -6.45
CA SER A 115 5.04 4.15 -6.90
C SER A 115 5.06 3.69 -8.35
N LEU A 116 4.17 2.77 -8.71
CA LEU A 116 3.94 2.33 -10.08
C LEU A 116 3.46 3.48 -10.95
N ARG A 117 2.75 4.47 -10.39
CA ARG A 117 2.45 5.74 -11.06
C ARG A 117 3.73 6.42 -11.53
N ASN A 118 4.72 6.60 -10.64
CA ASN A 118 5.99 7.24 -11.00
C ASN A 118 6.70 6.47 -12.13
N THR A 119 6.65 5.13 -12.09
CA THR A 119 7.23 4.29 -13.15
C THR A 119 6.52 4.49 -14.49
N VAL A 120 5.19 4.51 -14.49
CA VAL A 120 4.40 4.74 -15.71
C VAL A 120 4.66 6.14 -16.28
N ASP A 121 4.69 7.16 -15.42
CA ASP A 121 4.94 8.54 -15.84
C ASP A 121 6.35 8.69 -16.43
N PHE A 122 7.35 8.05 -15.82
CA PHE A 122 8.73 8.02 -16.33
C PHE A 122 8.84 7.34 -17.69
N LEU A 123 8.21 6.16 -17.85
CA LEU A 123 8.20 5.45 -19.13
C LEU A 123 7.49 6.28 -20.21
N HIS A 124 6.39 6.94 -19.85
CA HIS A 124 5.68 7.81 -20.76
C HIS A 124 6.55 8.98 -21.27
N ALA A 125 7.25 9.66 -20.36
CA ALA A 125 8.15 10.76 -20.72
C ALA A 125 9.29 10.32 -21.66
N GLY A 126 9.68 9.05 -21.60
CA GLY A 126 10.72 8.45 -22.45
C GLY A 126 10.21 7.71 -23.69
N ASP A 127 8.91 7.78 -24.01
CA ASP A 127 8.25 6.99 -25.08
C ASP A 127 8.55 5.48 -24.98
N ALA A 128 8.68 5.00 -23.74
CA ALA A 128 8.92 3.60 -23.41
C ALA A 128 7.61 2.93 -22.95
N ARG A 129 7.58 1.60 -23.01
CA ARG A 129 6.42 0.79 -22.59
C ARG A 129 6.82 -0.22 -21.53
N LEU A 130 5.88 -0.55 -20.66
CA LEU A 130 6.03 -1.70 -19.77
C LEU A 130 6.12 -2.98 -20.62
N SER A 131 7.08 -3.83 -20.30
CA SER A 131 7.12 -5.18 -20.88
C SER A 131 5.89 -5.97 -20.44
N GLU A 132 5.36 -6.81 -21.32
CA GLU A 132 4.23 -7.67 -21.00
C GLU A 132 4.53 -8.59 -19.79
N ALA A 133 5.76 -9.09 -19.68
CA ALA A 133 6.16 -9.95 -18.57
C ALA A 133 6.12 -9.21 -17.22
N LEU A 134 6.57 -7.94 -17.17
CA LEU A 134 6.47 -7.12 -15.97
C LEU A 134 5.00 -6.81 -15.62
N LEU A 135 4.14 -6.57 -16.63
CA LEU A 135 2.72 -6.37 -16.40
C LEU A 135 2.08 -7.60 -15.74
N TRP A 136 2.36 -8.81 -16.24
CA TRP A 136 1.86 -10.05 -15.64
C TRP A 136 2.39 -10.27 -14.22
N HIS A 137 3.66 -9.94 -13.96
CA HIS A 137 4.26 -9.99 -12.62
C HIS A 137 3.53 -9.06 -11.62
N ILE A 138 3.24 -7.83 -12.03
CA ILE A 138 2.47 -6.87 -11.21
C ILE A 138 1.08 -7.41 -10.90
N LEU A 139 0.38 -7.96 -11.89
CA LEU A 139 -0.97 -8.50 -11.71
C LEU A 139 -0.99 -9.70 -10.76
N GLY A 140 -0.05 -10.64 -10.94
CA GLY A 140 0.07 -11.80 -10.06
C GLY A 140 0.35 -11.39 -8.61
N SER A 141 1.27 -10.44 -8.41
CA SER A 141 1.63 -9.93 -7.09
C SER A 141 0.45 -9.24 -6.38
N LEU A 142 -0.30 -8.38 -7.10
CA LEU A 142 -1.48 -7.73 -6.55
C LEU A 142 -2.61 -8.73 -6.26
N ALA A 143 -2.78 -9.74 -7.11
CA ALA A 143 -3.78 -10.79 -6.88
C ALA A 143 -3.46 -11.59 -5.59
N GLU A 144 -2.19 -11.92 -5.34
CA GLU A 144 -1.78 -12.59 -4.10
C GLU A 144 -1.94 -11.69 -2.87
N ALA A 145 -1.60 -10.39 -2.97
CA ALA A 145 -1.86 -9.42 -1.88
C ALA A 145 -3.35 -9.35 -1.54
N VAL A 146 -4.22 -9.22 -2.54
CA VAL A 146 -5.68 -9.18 -2.35
C VAL A 146 -6.21 -10.48 -1.76
N ARG A 147 -5.74 -11.63 -2.26
CA ARG A 147 -6.09 -12.94 -1.70
C ARG A 147 -5.69 -13.01 -0.22
N TYR A 148 -4.49 -12.58 0.15
CA TYR A 148 -4.02 -12.58 1.54
C TYR A 148 -4.85 -11.65 2.42
N MET A 149 -5.17 -10.44 1.97
CA MET A 149 -6.07 -9.53 2.70
C MET A 149 -7.43 -10.17 3.02
N GLN A 150 -7.93 -10.99 2.12
CA GLN A 150 -9.28 -11.53 2.22
C GLN A 150 -9.37 -12.87 2.94
N GLN A 151 -8.34 -13.71 2.79
CA GLN A 151 -8.34 -15.10 3.24
C GLN A 151 -7.26 -15.39 4.29
N GLY A 152 -6.28 -14.50 4.45
CA GLY A 152 -5.14 -14.69 5.33
C GLY A 152 -4.05 -15.59 4.78
N PRO A 153 -3.12 -16.03 5.66
CA PRO A 153 -2.11 -17.03 5.36
C PRO A 153 -2.77 -18.35 4.94
N LYS A 154 -2.16 -19.05 3.96
CA LYS A 154 -2.70 -20.31 3.40
C LYS A 154 -2.81 -21.42 4.46
N ASP A 155 -1.90 -21.42 5.43
CA ASP A 155 -1.81 -22.43 6.49
C ASP A 155 -2.60 -22.08 7.75
N TYR A 156 -3.36 -20.98 7.75
CA TYR A 156 -4.05 -20.51 8.95
C TYR A 156 -5.27 -21.38 9.28
N PRO A 157 -5.25 -22.17 10.37
CA PRO A 157 -6.31 -23.11 10.66
C PRO A 157 -7.43 -22.38 11.42
N PHE A 158 -8.63 -22.44 10.87
CA PHE A 158 -9.87 -22.57 11.65
C PHE A 158 -10.41 -21.35 12.46
N LEU A 159 -9.72 -20.21 12.52
CA LEU A 159 -10.29 -18.97 13.08
C LEU A 159 -10.82 -18.05 11.96
N PRO A 160 -11.86 -17.24 12.23
CA PRO A 160 -12.35 -16.30 11.24
C PRO A 160 -11.28 -15.24 10.98
N TRP A 161 -10.59 -15.34 9.84
CA TRP A 161 -9.74 -14.28 9.32
C TRP A 161 -10.56 -13.00 9.21
N ASN A 162 -10.06 -11.90 9.78
CA ASN A 162 -10.74 -10.62 9.71
C ASN A 162 -10.50 -9.99 8.33
N THR A 163 -11.30 -10.40 7.34
CA THR A 163 -11.18 -9.97 5.94
C THR A 163 -11.01 -8.45 5.84
N VAL A 164 -9.93 -8.03 5.19
CA VAL A 164 -9.60 -6.64 4.90
C VAL A 164 -10.05 -6.28 3.49
N CYS A 165 -10.63 -5.10 3.33
CA CYS A 165 -10.93 -4.47 2.06
C CYS A 165 -10.14 -3.15 1.96
N HIS A 166 -9.25 -3.05 0.97
CA HIS A 166 -8.36 -1.89 0.82
C HIS A 166 -9.10 -0.60 0.42
N ARG A 167 -10.12 -0.72 -0.43
CA ARG A 167 -10.98 0.36 -0.98
C ARG A 167 -10.29 1.42 -1.84
N ASP A 168 -8.96 1.51 -1.84
CA ASP A 168 -8.22 2.52 -2.60
C ASP A 168 -7.02 1.97 -3.39
N ILE A 169 -7.25 0.90 -4.14
CA ILE A 169 -6.21 0.32 -5.01
C ILE A 169 -6.12 1.14 -6.31
N HIS A 170 -5.00 1.84 -6.50
CA HIS A 170 -4.64 2.53 -7.74
C HIS A 170 -3.12 2.58 -7.90
N LEU A 171 -2.63 3.06 -9.05
CA LEU A 171 -1.19 3.07 -9.38
C LEU A 171 -0.29 3.84 -8.38
N GLY A 172 -0.86 4.77 -7.60
CA GLY A 172 -0.13 5.56 -6.60
C GLY A 172 0.08 4.80 -5.29
N ASN A 173 -0.76 3.80 -5.01
CA ASN A 173 -0.73 2.97 -3.81
C ASN A 173 -0.09 1.59 -4.08
N VAL A 174 0.49 1.41 -5.26
CA VAL A 174 1.30 0.23 -5.62
C VAL A 174 2.73 0.69 -5.73
N PHE A 175 3.61 0.16 -4.89
CA PHE A 175 5.02 0.52 -4.81
C PHE A 175 5.90 -0.58 -5.40
N LEU A 176 7.09 -0.19 -5.82
CA LEU A 176 8.12 -1.09 -6.35
C LEU A 176 9.35 -1.01 -5.45
N ALA A 177 9.82 -2.16 -4.98
CA ALA A 177 10.98 -2.28 -4.12
C ALA A 177 12.01 -3.26 -4.71
N SER A 178 13.23 -3.23 -4.20
CA SER A 178 14.25 -4.23 -4.51
C SER A 178 13.77 -5.63 -4.11
N GLU A 179 14.01 -6.63 -4.96
CA GLU A 179 13.86 -8.05 -4.60
C GLU A 179 15.19 -8.59 -4.02
N PRO A 180 15.15 -9.71 -3.26
CA PRO A 180 16.32 -10.50 -2.96
C PRO A 180 17.04 -10.94 -4.24
N ALA A 181 18.34 -11.23 -4.11
CA ALA A 181 19.18 -11.64 -5.23
C ALA A 181 18.58 -12.84 -5.98
N GLY A 182 18.32 -12.67 -7.29
CA GLY A 182 17.86 -13.74 -8.18
C GLY A 182 16.51 -13.52 -8.85
N SER A 183 15.73 -12.51 -8.45
CA SER A 183 14.52 -12.13 -9.19
C SER A 183 14.84 -11.30 -10.44
N ASN A 184 14.07 -11.52 -11.52
CA ASN A 184 14.13 -10.73 -12.75
C ASN A 184 13.26 -9.46 -12.71
N PHE A 185 12.39 -9.34 -11.71
CA PHE A 185 11.43 -8.25 -11.58
C PHE A 185 11.49 -7.62 -10.18
N PRO A 186 11.13 -6.34 -10.01
CA PRO A 186 11.04 -5.72 -8.69
C PRO A 186 9.92 -6.33 -7.86
N ARG A 187 10.00 -6.14 -6.54
CA ARG A 187 8.97 -6.55 -5.59
C ARG A 187 7.82 -5.57 -5.70
N VAL A 188 6.63 -6.09 -5.88
CA VAL A 188 5.41 -5.27 -6.01
C VAL A 188 4.71 -5.25 -4.66
N VAL A 189 4.54 -4.06 -4.09
CA VAL A 189 4.06 -3.87 -2.72
C VAL A 189 2.80 -3.00 -2.73
N LEU A 190 1.69 -3.51 -2.21
CA LEU A 190 0.47 -2.73 -2.01
C LEU A 190 0.57 -1.97 -0.69
N GLY A 191 0.34 -0.64 -0.72
CA GLY A 191 0.42 0.23 0.46
C GLY A 191 -0.73 1.21 0.56
N ASP A 192 -0.64 2.10 1.56
CA ASP A 192 -1.66 3.08 1.97
C ASP A 192 -3.00 2.46 2.38
N PHE A 193 -3.10 2.12 3.66
CA PHE A 193 -4.28 1.45 4.21
C PHE A 193 -5.22 2.42 4.96
N GLY A 194 -5.03 3.74 4.83
CA GLY A 194 -5.84 4.74 5.53
C GLY A 194 -7.35 4.66 5.22
N LEU A 195 -7.69 4.23 4.00
CA LEU A 195 -9.08 3.98 3.60
C LEU A 195 -9.51 2.52 3.78
N SER A 196 -8.71 1.65 4.37
CA SER A 196 -9.08 0.24 4.50
C SER A 196 -10.17 0.03 5.57
N THR A 197 -10.88 -1.09 5.45
CA THR A 197 -11.86 -1.53 6.45
C THR A 197 -11.79 -3.05 6.62
N THR A 198 -12.32 -3.54 7.73
CA THR A 198 -12.44 -4.97 8.00
C THR A 198 -13.89 -5.36 8.18
N VAL A 199 -14.19 -6.67 8.17
CA VAL A 199 -15.52 -7.18 8.51
C VAL A 199 -15.90 -6.75 9.93
N ALA A 200 -14.96 -6.79 10.88
CA ALA A 200 -15.20 -6.32 12.24
C ALA A 200 -15.59 -4.83 12.30
N HIS A 201 -14.88 -3.95 11.57
CA HIS A 201 -15.21 -2.53 11.51
C HIS A 201 -16.63 -2.28 10.98
N THR A 202 -17.02 -3.02 9.94
CA THR A 202 -18.37 -2.92 9.37
C THR A 202 -19.43 -3.41 10.36
N LEU A 203 -19.21 -4.53 11.04
CA LEU A 203 -20.16 -5.11 12.00
C LEU A 203 -20.34 -4.25 13.26
N LEU A 204 -19.27 -3.57 13.70
CA LEU A 204 -19.31 -2.67 14.85
C LEU A 204 -19.86 -1.27 14.50
N GLY A 205 -20.26 -1.04 13.25
CA GLY A 205 -20.91 0.21 12.83
C GLY A 205 -19.96 1.39 12.63
N TYR A 206 -18.65 1.15 12.49
CA TYR A 206 -17.67 2.21 12.20
C TYR A 206 -17.81 2.83 10.79
N ASN A 207 -18.70 2.29 9.94
CA ASN A 207 -19.02 2.84 8.62
C ASN A 207 -20.55 2.90 8.41
N LYS A 208 -21.24 3.82 9.10
CA LYS A 208 -22.72 3.92 9.09
C LYS A 208 -23.31 4.12 7.69
N GLU A 209 -22.65 4.88 6.81
CA GLU A 209 -23.14 5.12 5.44
C GLU A 209 -23.16 3.86 4.56
N TRP A 210 -22.26 2.91 4.81
CA TRP A 210 -22.07 1.75 3.95
C TRP A 210 -22.77 0.50 4.44
N VAL A 211 -23.07 0.40 5.73
CA VAL A 211 -23.87 -0.71 6.26
C VAL A 211 -25.21 -0.79 5.52
N VAL A 212 -25.86 0.33 5.20
CA VAL A 212 -27.20 0.29 4.57
C VAL A 212 -27.14 -0.20 3.11
N SER A 213 -26.26 0.38 2.26
CA SER A 213 -26.15 -0.06 0.85
C SER A 213 -25.62 -1.48 0.70
N TRP A 214 -24.70 -1.90 1.58
CA TRP A 214 -24.07 -3.23 1.54
C TRP A 214 -25.00 -4.32 2.13
N PHE A 215 -25.84 -3.99 3.12
CA PHE A 215 -26.78 -4.93 3.73
C PHE A 215 -28.18 -4.96 3.08
N GLU A 216 -28.67 -3.90 2.42
CA GLU A 216 -30.02 -3.89 1.84
C GLU A 216 -30.20 -4.89 0.67
N GLY A 217 -29.15 -5.14 -0.12
CA GLY A 217 -29.14 -6.23 -1.10
C GLY A 217 -28.99 -7.64 -0.47
N PHE A 218 -28.46 -7.70 0.76
CA PHE A 218 -28.02 -8.91 1.47
C PHE A 218 -29.10 -9.50 2.39
N LEU A 219 -29.95 -8.65 2.99
CA LEU A 219 -30.99 -9.04 3.95
C LEU A 219 -32.34 -9.41 3.33
N ARG A 220 -32.46 -9.53 1.99
CA ARG A 220 -33.66 -10.16 1.41
C ARG A 220 -33.76 -11.61 1.90
N PRO A 221 -34.78 -11.97 2.70
CA PRO A 221 -34.84 -13.29 3.32
C PRO A 221 -35.17 -14.35 2.26
N GLN A 222 -34.15 -15.03 1.75
CA GLN A 222 -34.33 -16.29 1.02
C GLN A 222 -34.06 -17.43 2.00
N SER A 223 -35.14 -17.87 2.64
CA SER A 223 -35.34 -19.11 3.40
C SER A 223 -34.16 -20.09 3.49
N SER A 224 -33.38 -20.05 4.58
CA SER A 224 -32.99 -21.22 5.39
C SER A 224 -32.02 -20.79 6.50
N ARG A 225 -32.33 -21.17 7.75
CA ARG A 225 -31.53 -20.90 8.96
C ARG A 225 -30.23 -21.72 8.99
N ARG A 226 -29.31 -21.49 8.06
CA ARG A 226 -27.88 -21.79 8.30
C ARG A 226 -27.24 -20.56 8.93
N THR A 227 -26.32 -20.78 9.86
CA THR A 227 -25.77 -19.79 10.80
C THR A 227 -25.39 -18.49 10.08
N ILE A 228 -26.12 -17.41 10.36
CA ILE A 228 -26.01 -16.08 9.73
C ILE A 228 -24.55 -15.60 9.64
N LYS A 229 -23.70 -15.97 10.60
CA LYS A 229 -22.27 -15.66 10.65
C LYS A 229 -21.47 -16.25 9.48
N SER A 230 -21.76 -17.48 9.06
CA SER A 230 -21.05 -18.17 7.96
C SER A 230 -21.41 -17.57 6.59
N GLN A 231 -22.68 -17.20 6.38
CA GLN A 231 -23.12 -16.60 5.12
C GLN A 231 -22.67 -15.14 4.97
N MET A 232 -22.58 -14.38 6.08
CA MET A 232 -21.98 -13.04 6.06
C MET A 232 -20.51 -13.12 5.64
N SER A 233 -19.68 -13.93 6.30
CA SER A 233 -18.24 -13.99 5.98
C SER A 233 -17.96 -14.33 4.51
N ILE A 234 -18.68 -15.29 3.93
CA ILE A 234 -18.46 -15.73 2.53
C ILE A 234 -18.90 -14.66 1.52
N ARG A 235 -20.04 -13.99 1.74
CA ARG A 235 -20.58 -13.01 0.80
C ARG A 235 -19.93 -11.63 0.91
N LEU A 236 -19.55 -11.20 2.12
CA LEU A 236 -18.79 -9.97 2.35
C LEU A 236 -17.39 -10.07 1.70
N GLY A 237 -16.77 -11.27 1.75
CA GLY A 237 -15.55 -11.57 1.02
C GLY A 237 -15.70 -11.42 -0.51
N LEU A 238 -16.78 -11.96 -1.10
CA LEU A 238 -17.05 -11.87 -2.54
C LEU A 238 -17.26 -10.43 -3.04
N SER A 239 -17.95 -9.58 -2.28
CA SER A 239 -18.14 -8.16 -2.63
C SER A 239 -16.83 -7.37 -2.56
N SER A 240 -15.99 -7.65 -1.56
CA SER A 240 -14.63 -7.08 -1.47
C SER A 240 -13.75 -7.54 -2.64
N ILE A 241 -13.85 -8.80 -3.05
CA ILE A 241 -13.18 -9.34 -4.25
C ILE A 241 -13.57 -8.52 -5.48
N VAL A 242 -14.88 -8.32 -5.73
CA VAL A 242 -15.34 -7.60 -6.91
C VAL A 242 -14.82 -6.16 -6.94
N LEU A 243 -14.78 -5.48 -5.79
CA LEU A 243 -14.23 -4.12 -5.70
C LEU A 243 -12.73 -4.08 -5.96
N CYS A 244 -11.95 -4.95 -5.31
CA CYS A 244 -10.50 -5.01 -5.51
C CYS A 244 -10.15 -5.43 -6.95
N MET A 245 -10.87 -6.39 -7.52
CA MET A 245 -10.70 -6.82 -8.91
C MET A 245 -11.14 -5.74 -9.91
N GLY A 246 -12.16 -4.93 -9.57
CA GLY A 246 -12.55 -3.75 -10.32
C GLY A 246 -11.42 -2.72 -10.40
N SER A 247 -10.73 -2.48 -9.28
CA SER A 247 -9.55 -1.62 -9.23
C SER A 247 -8.38 -2.17 -10.01
N ILE A 248 -8.09 -3.47 -9.92
CA ILE A 248 -7.07 -4.13 -10.75
C ILE A 248 -7.42 -4.00 -12.24
N ARG A 249 -8.69 -4.10 -12.61
CA ARG A 249 -9.14 -3.88 -13.98
C ARG A 249 -8.94 -2.43 -14.45
N ARG A 250 -9.10 -1.44 -13.56
CA ARG A 250 -8.79 -0.04 -13.87
C ARG A 250 -7.29 0.17 -14.07
N ILE A 251 -6.46 -0.42 -13.21
CA ILE A 251 -5.01 -0.46 -13.40
C ILE A 251 -4.68 -1.07 -14.78
N LEU A 252 -5.26 -2.22 -15.11
CA LEU A 252 -5.11 -2.87 -16.41
C LEU A 252 -5.52 -1.97 -17.57
N ALA A 253 -6.66 -1.28 -17.49
CA ALA A 253 -7.09 -0.37 -18.54
C ALA A 253 -6.08 0.78 -18.69
N SER A 254 -5.65 1.37 -17.57
CA SER A 254 -4.63 2.41 -17.55
C SER A 254 -3.31 1.95 -18.13
N LEU A 255 -2.91 0.69 -17.96
CA LEU A 255 -1.65 0.14 -18.49
C LEU A 255 -1.78 -0.36 -19.94
N ARG A 256 -2.94 -0.92 -20.32
CA ARG A 256 -3.17 -1.54 -21.63
C ARG A 256 -3.30 -0.53 -22.77
N VAL A 257 -3.83 0.66 -22.48
CA VAL A 257 -3.79 1.79 -23.42
C VAL A 257 -2.35 2.01 -23.92
N TRP A 258 -1.36 1.84 -23.06
CA TRP A 258 0.06 2.01 -23.42
C TRP A 258 0.67 0.83 -24.18
N CYS A 259 0.17 -0.40 -24.00
CA CYS A 259 0.75 -1.55 -24.69
C CYS A 259 0.34 -1.64 -26.16
N MET A 260 -0.85 -1.15 -26.55
CA MET A 260 -1.45 -1.49 -27.86
C MET A 260 -1.36 -0.39 -28.95
N GLU A 261 -0.86 0.81 -28.66
CA GLU A 261 -0.76 1.90 -29.67
C GLU A 261 0.48 1.81 -30.59
N SER A 262 0.93 0.62 -30.99
CA SER A 262 1.78 0.52 -32.20
C SER A 262 1.22 -0.54 -33.12
N ALA A 263 0.18 -0.15 -33.86
CA ALA A 263 -0.37 -0.93 -34.97
C ALA A 263 0.47 -0.77 -36.26
N ASP A 264 1.65 -0.14 -36.19
CA ASP A 264 2.55 -0.02 -37.32
C ASP A 264 3.64 -1.08 -37.23
N GLY A 265 3.38 -2.21 -37.90
CA GLY A 265 4.37 -3.10 -38.51
C GLY A 265 5.50 -3.60 -37.61
N TRP A 266 5.42 -4.85 -37.19
CA TRP A 266 6.58 -5.62 -36.74
C TRP A 266 7.64 -5.68 -37.85
N SER A 267 8.59 -4.74 -37.84
CA SER A 267 9.87 -4.88 -38.52
C SER A 267 10.90 -5.28 -37.48
N THR A 268 11.31 -6.54 -37.53
CA THR A 268 12.53 -7.04 -36.88
C THR A 268 13.74 -6.30 -37.43
N LYS A 269 14.11 -5.18 -36.79
CA LYS A 269 15.45 -4.58 -36.75
C LYS A 269 15.33 -3.29 -35.96
N TYR A 270 16.00 -3.20 -34.81
CA TYR A 270 16.94 -2.11 -34.47
C TYR A 270 17.64 -2.47 -33.15
N GLY A 271 18.96 -2.59 -33.22
CA GLY A 271 19.80 -2.23 -32.09
C GLY A 271 19.78 -0.71 -31.96
N CYS A 272 19.42 -0.20 -30.79
CA CYS A 272 19.59 1.20 -30.43
C CYS A 272 20.85 1.33 -29.57
N ALA A 273 21.91 1.86 -30.17
CA ALA A 273 23.19 2.11 -29.53
C ALA A 273 23.28 3.57 -29.07
N SER A 274 22.40 4.03 -28.17
CA SER A 274 22.56 5.35 -27.52
C SER A 274 21.57 5.61 -26.38
N CYS A 275 21.55 4.76 -25.35
CA CYS A 275 21.01 5.13 -24.03
C CYS A 275 21.93 4.52 -22.95
N ASN A 276 22.75 5.34 -22.31
CA ASN A 276 23.65 4.94 -21.22
C ASN A 276 22.88 4.76 -19.90
N LEU A 277 21.86 3.90 -19.87
CA LEU A 277 21.26 3.40 -18.64
C LEU A 277 21.65 1.94 -18.47
N LYS A 278 22.75 1.69 -17.74
CA LYS A 278 23.14 0.34 -17.31
C LYS A 278 22.18 -0.14 -16.21
N LEU A 279 20.98 -0.56 -16.57
CA LEU A 279 20.35 -1.66 -15.84
C LEU A 279 21.11 -2.92 -16.27
N HIS A 280 21.89 -3.51 -15.39
CA HIS A 280 22.66 -4.74 -15.69
C HIS A 280 21.71 -5.95 -15.72
N ILE A 281 20.75 -5.96 -16.65
CA ILE A 281 20.01 -7.16 -17.01
C ILE A 281 20.98 -8.01 -17.82
N ARG A 282 21.58 -9.01 -17.18
CA ARG A 282 22.34 -10.05 -17.87
C ARG A 282 21.40 -10.76 -18.84
N THR A 283 21.57 -10.52 -20.13
CA THR A 283 20.97 -11.32 -21.20
C THR A 283 21.60 -12.70 -21.18
N LEU A 284 20.96 -13.65 -20.50
CA LEU A 284 21.24 -15.07 -20.67
C LEU A 284 20.37 -15.60 -21.81
N SER A 285 21.05 -16.14 -22.83
CA SER A 285 20.46 -16.85 -23.96
C SER A 285 19.67 -18.06 -23.44
N TRP A 286 18.37 -18.08 -23.76
CA TRP A 286 17.53 -19.26 -23.61
C TRP A 286 17.80 -20.19 -24.80
N ARG A 287 18.27 -21.41 -24.55
CA ARG A 287 17.99 -22.56 -25.42
C ARG A 287 16.97 -23.41 -24.68
N LEU A 288 15.84 -23.65 -25.36
CA LEU A 288 14.84 -24.66 -25.00
C LEU A 288 15.47 -26.05 -24.99
#